data_AF-A0A1M3NI35-F1
#
_entry.id   AF-A0A1M3NI35-F1
#
_cell.length_a   1.000
_cell.length_b   1.000
_cell.length_c   1.000
_cell.angle_alpha   90.00
_cell.angle_beta   90.00
_cell.angle_gamma   90.00
#
_symmetry.space_group_name_H-M   'P 1'
#
loop_
_entity.id
_entity.type
_entity.pdbx_description
1 polymer ?
#
loop_
_entity_poly.entity_id
_entity_poly.type
_entity_poly.pdbx_seq_one_letter_code
_entity_poly.pdbx_strand_id
1 'polypeptide(L)'
;MPKRVRRSTPNRGGWLLRRTGVDGSELARDFGVSGKNISFWQKGTTKPSPEKRQLALRLYKIPIAAWDEPIDEEATEASVASSTAAASVVPPTVSEHSDAGEEASFEATAGALTSYIQAELGRIQRDSNATPKEREIVIRGLTTTLEKVGRITGAHAFDKAKIIASREFRQIVSTISEAVRPWPDAAGAIERALLRLEGR
;
A
#
# COMPACT_ATOMS: atom_id res chain seq x y z
N MET A 1 -18.69 -40.54 -18.51
CA MET A 1 -17.23 -40.26 -18.44
C MET A 1 -17.02 -38.86 -17.88
N PRO A 2 -16.36 -38.69 -16.73
CA PRO A 2 -16.10 -37.36 -16.17
C PRO A 2 -15.06 -36.61 -17.01
N LYS A 3 -15.42 -35.40 -17.46
CA LYS A 3 -14.57 -34.49 -18.23
C LYS A 3 -13.48 -33.94 -17.30
N ARG A 4 -12.22 -34.37 -17.44
CA ARG A 4 -11.09 -33.80 -16.67
C ARG A 4 -10.95 -32.32 -17.02
N VAL A 5 -11.29 -31.44 -16.07
CA VAL A 5 -11.04 -30.00 -16.17
C VAL A 5 -9.54 -29.80 -16.03
N ARG A 6 -8.85 -29.37 -17.10
CA ARG A 6 -7.46 -28.92 -17.01
C ARG A 6 -7.43 -27.72 -16.06
N ARG A 7 -6.66 -27.83 -14.97
CA ARG A 7 -6.37 -26.68 -14.10
C ARG A 7 -5.66 -25.63 -14.95
N SER A 8 -6.20 -24.42 -14.99
CA SER A 8 -5.56 -23.31 -15.67
C SER A 8 -4.37 -22.84 -14.83
N THR A 9 -3.19 -22.78 -15.43
CA THR A 9 -1.99 -22.25 -14.77
C THR A 9 -2.16 -20.75 -14.54
N PRO A 10 -1.84 -20.24 -13.34
CA PRO A 10 -1.80 -18.81 -13.07
C PRO A 10 -0.90 -18.08 -14.09
N ASN A 11 -1.30 -16.89 -14.52
CA ASN A 11 -0.50 -16.05 -15.43
C ASN A 11 -0.14 -14.72 -14.76
N ARG A 12 1.01 -14.16 -15.15
CA ARG A 12 1.60 -12.98 -14.51
C ARG A 12 0.66 -11.77 -14.52
N GLY A 13 -0.13 -11.60 -15.57
CA GLY A 13 -1.12 -10.54 -15.69
C GLY A 13 -2.21 -10.60 -14.62
N GLY A 14 -2.74 -11.80 -14.36
CA GLY A 14 -3.70 -12.04 -13.29
C GLY A 14 -3.14 -11.72 -11.90
N TRP A 15 -1.88 -12.09 -11.65
CA TRP A 15 -1.19 -11.77 -10.40
C TRP A 15 -0.91 -10.28 -10.23
N LEU A 16 -0.42 -9.60 -11.27
CA LEU A 16 -0.23 -8.15 -11.26
C LEU A 16 -1.55 -7.42 -11.00
N LEU A 17 -2.65 -7.88 -11.60
CA LEU A 17 -3.97 -7.30 -11.38
C LEU A 17 -4.39 -7.42 -9.91
N ARG A 18 -4.10 -8.53 -9.23
CA ARG A 18 -4.35 -8.67 -7.77
C ARG A 18 -3.48 -7.74 -6.94
N ARG A 19 -2.21 -7.55 -7.32
CA ARG A 19 -1.28 -6.63 -6.63
C ARG A 19 -1.66 -5.16 -6.74
N THR A 20 -2.57 -4.78 -7.65
CA THR A 20 -3.09 -3.41 -7.69
C THR A 20 -3.84 -3.00 -6.41
N GLY A 21 -4.32 -3.98 -5.63
CA GLY A 21 -5.10 -3.74 -4.39
C GLY A 21 -6.46 -3.08 -4.63
N VAL A 22 -6.90 -2.99 -5.89
CA VAL A 22 -8.18 -2.39 -6.27
C VAL A 22 -9.30 -3.38 -5.99
N ASP A 23 -10.42 -2.86 -5.47
CA ASP A 23 -11.59 -3.67 -5.23
C ASP A 23 -12.14 -4.28 -6.54
N GLY A 24 -12.66 -5.51 -6.45
CA GLY A 24 -13.14 -6.24 -7.62
C GLY A 24 -14.31 -5.54 -8.33
N SER A 25 -15.14 -4.79 -7.59
CA SER A 25 -16.26 -4.03 -8.17
C SER A 25 -15.77 -2.77 -8.91
N GLU A 26 -14.74 -2.12 -8.39
CA GLU A 26 -14.09 -0.98 -9.05
C GLU A 26 -13.38 -1.43 -10.33
N LEU A 27 -12.62 -2.53 -10.28
CA LEU A 27 -12.05 -3.14 -11.48
C LEU A 27 -13.13 -3.48 -12.51
N ALA A 28 -14.23 -4.12 -12.09
CA ALA A 28 -15.33 -4.46 -12.97
C ALA A 28 -15.93 -3.24 -13.69
N ARG A 29 -16.13 -2.13 -12.95
CA ARG A 29 -16.58 -0.84 -13.50
C ARG A 29 -15.58 -0.28 -14.51
N ASP A 30 -14.30 -0.21 -14.14
CA ASP A 30 -13.25 0.40 -14.96
C ASP A 30 -13.02 -0.39 -16.27
N PHE A 31 -13.14 -1.72 -16.20
CA PHE A 31 -13.06 -2.59 -17.37
C PHE A 31 -14.39 -2.74 -18.11
N GLY A 32 -15.53 -2.28 -17.58
CA GLY A 32 -16.85 -2.51 -18.15
C GLY A 32 -17.18 -4.00 -18.32
N VAL A 33 -16.88 -4.81 -17.30
CA VAL A 33 -17.14 -6.26 -17.28
C VAL A 33 -17.75 -6.67 -15.94
N SER A 34 -18.26 -7.90 -15.83
CA SER A 34 -18.76 -8.42 -14.55
C SER A 34 -17.61 -8.72 -13.57
N GLY A 35 -17.88 -8.62 -12.27
CA GLY A 35 -16.92 -9.01 -11.23
C GLY A 35 -16.47 -10.48 -11.34
N LYS A 36 -17.31 -11.36 -11.89
CA LYS A 36 -16.96 -12.75 -12.19
C LYS A 36 -15.80 -12.84 -13.20
N ASN A 37 -15.80 -12.01 -14.25
CA ASN A 37 -14.70 -11.98 -15.22
C ASN A 37 -13.41 -11.48 -14.58
N ILE A 38 -13.48 -10.45 -13.73
CA ILE A 38 -12.31 -9.98 -12.96
C ILE A 38 -11.75 -11.10 -12.09
N SER A 39 -12.60 -11.84 -11.39
CA SER A 39 -12.17 -12.98 -10.57
C SER A 39 -11.48 -14.06 -11.42
N PHE A 40 -12.00 -14.36 -12.61
CA PHE A 40 -11.36 -15.32 -13.52
C PHE A 40 -10.02 -14.82 -14.06
N TRP A 41 -9.89 -13.53 -14.37
CA TRP A 41 -8.62 -12.93 -14.79
C TRP A 41 -7.59 -12.98 -13.67
N GLN A 42 -7.98 -12.61 -12.45
CA GLN A 42 -7.12 -12.66 -11.26
C GLN A 42 -6.65 -14.08 -10.94
N LYS A 43 -7.52 -15.09 -11.12
CA LYS A 43 -7.18 -16.51 -10.94
C LYS A 43 -6.39 -17.09 -12.13
N GLY A 44 -6.27 -16.35 -13.22
CA GLY A 44 -5.65 -16.83 -14.46
C GLY A 44 -6.43 -17.94 -15.16
N THR A 45 -7.72 -18.13 -14.86
CA THR A 45 -8.56 -19.17 -15.48
C THR A 45 -9.07 -18.76 -16.86
N THR A 46 -9.19 -17.45 -17.09
CA THR A 46 -9.47 -16.87 -18.40
C THR A 46 -8.57 -15.67 -18.62
N LYS A 47 -8.29 -15.36 -19.90
CA LYS A 47 -7.50 -14.20 -20.27
C LYS A 47 -8.43 -13.07 -20.74
N PRO A 48 -8.15 -11.80 -20.41
CA PRO A 48 -8.86 -10.66 -20.98
C PRO A 48 -8.66 -10.61 -22.50
N SER A 49 -9.64 -10.05 -23.21
CA SER A 49 -9.55 -9.78 -24.66
C SER A 49 -8.44 -8.75 -24.95
N PRO A 50 -7.94 -8.69 -26.20
CA PRO A 50 -6.87 -7.75 -26.56
C PRO A 50 -7.17 -6.29 -26.19
N GLU A 51 -8.41 -5.83 -26.39
CA GLU A 51 -8.87 -4.50 -26.01
C GLU A 51 -8.77 -4.26 -24.49
N LYS A 52 -9.19 -5.24 -23.67
CA LYS A 52 -9.12 -5.13 -22.21
C LYS A 52 -7.68 -5.21 -21.70
N ARG A 53 -6.78 -5.93 -22.40
CA ARG A 53 -5.34 -5.91 -22.10
C ARG A 53 -4.74 -4.53 -22.33
N GLN A 54 -5.10 -3.84 -23.42
CA GLN A 54 -4.66 -2.45 -23.63
C GLN A 54 -5.20 -1.51 -22.55
N LEU A 55 -6.45 -1.70 -22.12
CA LEU A 55 -7.03 -0.94 -21.03
C LEU A 55 -6.29 -1.18 -19.70
N ALA A 56 -5.92 -2.43 -19.41
CA ALA A 56 -5.12 -2.80 -18.23
C ALA A 56 -3.73 -2.14 -18.23
N LEU A 57 -3.08 -2.09 -19.40
CA LEU A 57 -1.81 -1.38 -19.57
C LEU A 57 -1.97 0.12 -19.29
N ARG A 58 -3.02 0.74 -19.82
CA ARG A 58 -3.24 2.19 -19.66
C ARG A 58 -3.52 2.57 -18.20
N LEU A 59 -4.48 1.89 -17.57
CA LEU A 59 -4.99 2.23 -16.23
C LEU A 59 -4.08 1.73 -15.10
N TYR A 60 -3.59 0.50 -15.21
CA TYR A 60 -2.89 -0.17 -14.11
C TYR A 60 -1.45 -0.54 -14.44
N LYS A 61 -0.94 -0.12 -15.61
CA LYS A 61 0.44 -0.36 -16.07
C LYS A 61 0.81 -1.85 -16.17
N ILE A 62 -0.17 -2.72 -16.38
CA ILE A 62 0.06 -4.15 -16.57
C ILE A 62 0.48 -4.42 -18.02
N PRO A 63 1.70 -4.94 -18.29
CA PRO A 63 2.14 -5.23 -19.65
C PRO A 63 1.22 -6.22 -20.37
N ILE A 64 1.02 -6.04 -21.68
CA ILE A 64 0.15 -6.92 -22.48
C ILE A 64 0.68 -8.36 -22.50
N ALA A 65 2.01 -8.53 -22.59
CA ALA A 65 2.67 -9.84 -22.60
C ALA A 65 2.51 -10.61 -21.28
N ALA A 66 2.34 -9.92 -20.15
CA ALA A 66 2.20 -10.56 -18.85
C ALA A 66 0.98 -11.49 -18.76
N TRP A 67 -0.06 -11.28 -19.58
CA TRP A 67 -1.24 -12.15 -19.62
C TRP A 67 -0.98 -13.53 -20.26
N ASP A 68 0.15 -13.69 -20.95
CA ASP A 68 0.56 -14.93 -21.58
C ASP A 68 1.79 -15.58 -20.91
N GLU A 69 2.51 -14.82 -20.09
CA GLU A 69 3.62 -15.31 -19.29
C GLU A 69 3.12 -16.19 -18.13
N PRO A 70 3.64 -17.43 -17.98
CA PRO A 70 3.39 -18.22 -16.79
C PRO A 70 3.99 -17.52 -15.56
N ILE A 71 3.39 -17.77 -14.41
CA ILE A 71 4.02 -17.42 -13.14
C ILE A 71 4.92 -18.57 -12.76
N ASP A 72 6.21 -18.30 -12.55
CA ASP A 72 7.09 -19.24 -11.88
C ASP A 72 6.61 -19.34 -10.42
N GLU A 73 5.81 -20.38 -10.13
CA GLU A 73 5.22 -20.60 -8.80
C GLU A 73 6.33 -20.71 -7.73
N GLU A 74 7.51 -21.24 -8.08
CA GLU A 74 8.69 -21.32 -7.20
C GLU A 74 9.22 -19.94 -6.77
N ALA A 75 9.22 -18.94 -7.65
CA ALA A 75 9.63 -17.57 -7.29
C ALA A 75 8.53 -16.84 -6.48
N THR A 76 7.28 -17.25 -6.66
CA THR A 76 6.12 -16.57 -6.06
C THR A 76 5.86 -17.06 -4.65
N GLU A 77 6.01 -18.36 -4.39
CA GLU A 77 5.96 -18.89 -3.03
C GLU A 77 7.14 -18.41 -2.20
N ALA A 78 8.35 -18.23 -2.76
CA ALA A 78 9.46 -17.61 -2.03
C ALA A 78 9.19 -16.12 -1.70
N SER A 79 8.53 -15.38 -2.60
CA SER A 79 8.19 -13.97 -2.37
C SER A 79 7.03 -13.79 -1.38
N VAL A 80 6.00 -14.65 -1.46
CA VAL A 80 4.88 -14.64 -0.51
C VAL A 80 5.30 -15.25 0.82
N ALA A 81 6.12 -16.30 0.85
CA ALA A 81 6.70 -16.85 2.08
C ALA A 81 7.74 -15.92 2.69
N SER A 82 8.52 -15.13 1.95
CA SER A 82 9.27 -14.02 2.57
C SER A 82 8.36 -12.91 3.09
N SER A 83 7.17 -12.76 2.53
CA SER A 83 6.16 -11.79 3.00
C SER A 83 5.23 -12.33 4.10
N THR A 84 5.13 -13.65 4.29
CA THR A 84 4.29 -14.30 5.31
C THR A 84 5.09 -15.03 6.40
N ALA A 85 6.32 -15.48 6.13
CA ALA A 85 7.26 -15.93 7.17
C ALA A 85 7.83 -14.76 7.97
N ALA A 86 7.81 -13.53 7.42
CA ALA A 86 7.98 -12.30 8.22
C ALA A 86 6.67 -11.82 8.88
N ALA A 87 5.51 -12.41 8.55
CA ALA A 87 4.20 -12.08 9.14
C ALA A 87 3.73 -13.11 10.18
N SER A 88 4.53 -14.12 10.48
CA SER A 88 4.40 -14.92 11.70
C SER A 88 5.40 -14.45 12.75
N VAL A 89 5.51 -13.14 12.92
CA VAL A 89 5.95 -12.60 14.21
C VAL A 89 4.67 -12.35 14.96
N VAL A 90 4.41 -13.24 15.92
CA VAL A 90 3.35 -13.12 16.92
C VAL A 90 3.30 -11.66 17.36
N PRO A 91 2.14 -10.95 17.25
CA PRO A 91 2.02 -9.67 17.92
C PRO A 91 2.44 -9.92 19.37
N PRO A 92 3.25 -9.08 20.04
CA PRO A 92 3.59 -9.32 21.43
C PRO A 92 2.26 -9.53 22.18
N THR A 93 2.03 -10.78 22.59
CA THR A 93 0.87 -11.15 23.39
C THR A 93 1.06 -10.36 24.66
N VAL A 94 0.22 -9.35 24.84
CA VAL A 94 0.20 -8.54 26.06
C VAL A 94 -0.23 -9.50 27.17
N SER A 95 0.75 -10.06 27.87
CA SER A 95 0.48 -10.83 29.08
C SER A 95 -0.09 -9.86 30.10
N GLU A 96 -1.38 -9.99 30.38
CA GLU A 96 -2.08 -9.31 31.45
C GLU A 96 -1.53 -9.79 32.81
N HIS A 97 -0.37 -9.28 33.24
CA HIS A 97 0.12 -9.50 34.60
C HIS A 97 0.62 -8.21 35.24
N SER A 98 -0.18 -7.80 36.23
CA SER A 98 0.16 -7.12 37.48
C SER A 98 0.41 -5.61 37.47
N ASP A 99 -0.55 -4.92 38.13
CA ASP A 99 -0.50 -3.58 38.70
C ASP A 99 0.84 -3.31 39.40
N ALA A 100 1.72 -2.55 38.73
CA ALA A 100 2.81 -1.70 39.28
C ALA A 100 3.88 -1.32 38.23
N GLY A 101 3.78 -1.78 36.97
CA GLY A 101 4.80 -1.56 35.94
C GLY A 101 4.27 -1.12 34.55
N GLU A 102 3.07 -0.55 34.48
CA GLU A 102 2.37 -0.31 33.20
C GLU A 102 3.05 0.71 32.27
N GLU A 103 3.69 1.77 32.78
CA GLU A 103 4.31 2.78 31.92
C GLU A 103 5.54 2.25 31.15
N ALA A 104 6.36 1.40 31.78
CA ALA A 104 7.57 0.85 31.15
C ALA A 104 7.24 -0.20 30.07
N SER A 105 6.17 -0.99 30.27
CA SER A 105 5.67 -1.96 29.28
C SER A 105 5.15 -1.26 28.02
N PHE A 106 4.58 -0.07 28.23
CA PHE A 106 3.91 0.67 27.20
C PHE A 106 4.90 1.41 26.27
N GLU A 107 5.94 2.04 26.82
CA GLU A 107 7.01 2.68 26.05
C GLU A 107 7.83 1.65 25.23
N ALA A 108 8.09 0.46 25.80
CA ALA A 108 8.73 -0.64 25.09
C ALA A 108 7.89 -1.12 23.89
N THR A 109 6.57 -1.18 24.05
CA THR A 109 5.64 -1.57 22.97
C THR A 109 5.60 -0.52 21.85
N ALA A 110 5.59 0.77 22.20
CA ALA A 110 5.65 1.86 21.23
C ALA A 110 6.99 1.89 20.45
N GLY A 111 8.11 1.63 21.13
CA GLY A 111 9.43 1.52 20.51
C GLY A 111 9.55 0.34 19.54
N ALA A 112 9.02 -0.82 19.91
CA ALA A 112 8.97 -2.00 19.04
C ALA A 112 8.15 -1.73 17.77
N LEU A 113 6.99 -1.08 17.91
CA LEU A 113 6.14 -0.79 16.76
C LEU A 113 6.73 0.29 15.84
N THR A 114 7.40 1.30 16.41
CA THR A 114 8.13 2.30 15.63
C THR A 114 9.23 1.66 14.80
N SER A 115 9.99 0.73 15.40
CA SER A 115 11.03 -0.03 14.70
C SER A 115 10.44 -0.89 13.57
N TYR A 116 9.28 -1.50 13.81
CA TYR A 116 8.55 -2.25 12.78
C TYR A 116 8.13 -1.36 11.60
N ILE A 117 7.55 -0.18 11.87
CA ILE A 117 7.15 0.77 10.84
C ILE A 117 8.35 1.23 10.00
N GLN A 118 9.49 1.50 10.65
CA GLN A 118 10.72 1.90 9.96
C GLN A 118 11.28 0.78 9.10
N ALA A 119 11.28 -0.47 9.59
CA ALA A 119 11.71 -1.63 8.83
C ALA A 119 10.86 -1.80 7.57
N GLU A 120 9.55 -1.61 7.68
CA GLU A 120 8.62 -1.82 6.58
C GLU A 120 8.64 -0.69 5.55
N LEU A 121 8.86 0.55 6.00
CA LEU A 121 9.21 1.67 5.10
C LEU A 121 10.52 1.40 4.37
N GLY A 122 11.54 0.90 5.06
CA GLY A 122 12.81 0.51 4.43
C GLY A 122 12.63 -0.59 3.39
N ARG A 123 11.78 -1.58 3.67
CA ARG A 123 11.47 -2.68 2.75
C ARG A 123 10.81 -2.17 1.46
N ILE A 124 9.74 -1.38 1.58
CA ILE A 124 9.02 -0.87 0.40
C ILE A 124 9.87 0.12 -0.40
N GLN A 125 10.75 0.89 0.25
CA GLN A 125 11.68 1.78 -0.45
C GLN A 125 12.68 1.01 -1.31
N ARG A 126 13.23 -0.11 -0.79
CA ARG A 126 14.20 -0.96 -1.50
C ARG A 126 13.59 -1.87 -2.56
N ASP A 127 12.29 -2.16 -2.48
CA ASP A 127 11.60 -2.98 -3.49
C ASP A 127 11.40 -2.21 -4.79
N SER A 128 12.34 -2.35 -5.72
CA SER A 128 12.27 -1.71 -7.05
C SER A 128 11.08 -2.18 -7.89
N ASN A 129 10.45 -3.31 -7.54
CA ASN A 129 9.30 -3.86 -8.24
C ASN A 129 7.97 -3.44 -7.62
N ALA A 130 7.98 -2.79 -6.45
CA ALA A 130 6.77 -2.28 -5.82
C ALA A 130 6.16 -1.17 -6.67
N THR A 131 4.91 -1.40 -7.10
CA THR A 131 4.16 -0.41 -7.88
C THR A 131 3.85 0.82 -7.03
N PRO A 132 3.65 2.01 -7.63
CA PRO A 132 3.30 3.23 -6.90
C PRO A 132 2.07 3.06 -5.98
N LYS A 133 1.09 2.26 -6.43
CA LYS A 133 -0.14 2.01 -5.69
C LYS A 133 0.07 1.10 -4.48
N GLU A 134 0.93 0.10 -4.58
CA GLU A 134 1.30 -0.74 -3.43
C GLU A 134 2.05 0.06 -2.38
N ARG A 135 2.95 0.95 -2.80
CA ARG A 135 3.63 1.89 -1.91
C ARG A 135 2.62 2.76 -1.18
N GLU A 136 1.63 3.28 -1.90
CA GLU A 136 0.55 4.08 -1.31
C GLU A 136 -0.28 3.29 -0.28
N ILE A 137 -0.68 2.05 -0.60
CA ILE A 137 -1.47 1.19 0.29
C ILE A 137 -0.70 0.91 1.58
N VAL A 138 0.59 0.57 1.47
CA VAL A 138 1.45 0.30 2.63
C VAL A 138 1.62 1.57 3.47
N ILE A 139 1.94 2.71 2.85
CA ILE A 139 2.07 4.00 3.57
C ILE A 139 0.76 4.36 4.30
N ARG A 140 -0.38 4.17 3.66
CA ARG A 140 -1.69 4.45 4.27
C ARG A 140 -1.94 3.54 5.48
N GLY A 141 -1.67 2.25 5.36
CA GLY A 141 -1.78 1.29 6.46
C GLY A 141 -0.86 1.63 7.63
N LEU A 142 0.39 2.01 7.35
CA LEU A 142 1.34 2.45 8.37
C LEU A 142 0.89 3.74 9.06
N THR A 143 0.35 4.70 8.31
CA THR A 143 -0.20 5.96 8.86
C THR A 143 -1.36 5.69 9.82
N THR A 144 -2.31 4.84 9.43
CA THR A 144 -3.43 4.44 10.31
C THR A 144 -2.93 3.71 11.56
N THR A 145 -1.86 2.92 11.44
CA THR A 145 -1.25 2.22 12.58
C THR A 145 -0.59 3.21 13.53
N LEU A 146 0.18 4.17 13.01
CA LEU A 146 0.76 5.28 13.77
C LEU A 146 -0.31 6.11 14.50
N GLU A 147 -1.43 6.42 13.85
CA GLU A 147 -2.54 7.14 14.48
C GLU A 147 -3.19 6.37 15.63
N LYS A 148 -3.34 5.05 15.49
CA LYS A 148 -3.86 4.19 16.57
C LYS A 148 -2.88 4.15 17.73
N VAL A 149 -1.59 4.08 17.46
CA VAL A 149 -0.54 4.08 18.49
C VAL A 149 -0.49 5.41 19.20
N GLY A 150 -0.53 6.53 18.47
CA GLY A 150 -0.64 7.87 19.07
C GLY A 150 -1.86 8.00 19.98
N ARG A 151 -3.01 7.42 19.60
CA ARG A 151 -4.21 7.39 20.46
C ARG A 151 -4.01 6.57 21.74
N ILE A 152 -3.50 5.34 21.60
CA ILE A 152 -3.32 4.43 22.75
C ILE A 152 -2.24 4.99 23.69
N THR A 153 -1.20 5.61 23.15
CA THR A 153 -0.06 6.11 23.92
C THR A 153 -0.31 7.36 24.73
N GLY A 154 -1.49 7.98 24.61
CA GLY A 154 -1.72 9.30 25.18
C GLY A 154 -0.83 10.38 24.56
N ALA A 155 0.10 10.03 23.66
CA ALA A 155 0.73 10.91 22.69
C ALA A 155 -0.29 11.25 21.60
N HIS A 156 -1.43 11.79 22.05
CA HIS A 156 -2.31 12.48 21.15
C HIS A 156 -1.52 13.61 20.51
N ALA A 157 -1.37 13.44 19.20
CA ALA A 157 -0.89 14.39 18.24
C ALA A 157 0.65 14.56 18.25
N PHE A 158 1.25 14.21 17.13
CA PHE A 158 1.72 15.24 16.21
C PHE A 158 0.90 16.55 16.37
N ASP A 159 1.13 17.28 17.46
CA ASP A 159 0.46 18.53 17.75
C ASP A 159 0.70 19.38 16.50
N LYS A 160 -0.37 19.86 15.86
CA LYS A 160 -0.24 20.66 14.63
C LYS A 160 0.78 21.78 14.89
N ALA A 161 0.79 22.33 16.10
CA ALA A 161 1.78 23.30 16.54
C ALA A 161 3.21 22.72 16.55
N LYS A 162 3.43 21.50 17.05
CA LYS A 162 4.74 20.83 17.03
C LYS A 162 5.20 20.41 15.63
N ILE A 163 4.31 19.93 14.75
CA ILE A 163 4.68 19.65 13.34
C ILE A 163 5.09 20.94 12.65
N ILE A 164 4.26 22.00 12.75
CA ILE A 164 4.54 23.29 12.12
C ILE A 164 5.84 23.89 12.68
N ALA A 165 6.11 23.70 13.97
CA ALA A 165 7.34 24.13 14.61
C ALA A 165 8.57 23.27 14.27
N SER A 166 8.40 22.05 13.77
CA SER A 166 9.52 21.16 13.45
C SER A 166 10.41 21.73 12.33
N ARG A 167 11.70 21.40 12.37
CA ARG A 167 12.68 21.89 11.38
C ARG A 167 12.45 21.20 10.04
N GLU A 168 12.10 19.93 10.10
CA GLU A 168 11.86 19.03 8.98
C GLU A 168 10.67 19.52 8.16
N PHE A 169 9.57 19.89 8.81
CA PHE A 169 8.40 20.46 8.13
C PHE A 169 8.76 21.78 7.43
N ARG A 170 9.48 22.69 8.11
CA ARG A 170 9.95 23.94 7.50
C ARG A 170 10.87 23.70 6.30
N GLN A 171 11.72 22.68 6.35
CA GLN A 171 12.60 22.31 5.24
C GLN A 171 11.82 21.72 4.06
N ILE A 172 10.80 20.88 4.31
CA ILE A 172 9.89 20.37 3.29
C ILE A 172 9.13 21.51 2.62
N VAL A 173 8.53 22.42 3.40
CA VAL A 173 7.80 23.60 2.87
C VAL A 173 8.72 24.48 2.04
N SER A 174 9.95 24.74 2.51
CA SER A 174 10.95 25.51 1.76
C SER A 174 11.29 24.84 0.43
N THR A 175 11.51 23.52 0.43
CA THR A 175 11.89 22.76 -0.77
C THR A 175 10.75 22.75 -1.79
N ILE A 176 9.51 22.56 -1.34
CA ILE A 176 8.33 22.62 -2.20
C ILE A 176 8.16 24.03 -2.77
N SER A 177 8.33 25.08 -1.94
CA SER A 177 8.18 26.47 -2.38
C SER A 177 9.25 26.84 -3.42
N GLU A 178 10.48 26.39 -3.23
CA GLU A 178 11.57 26.62 -4.18
C GLU A 178 11.38 25.84 -5.48
N ALA A 179 10.96 24.58 -5.39
CA ALA A 179 10.64 23.76 -6.55
C ALA A 179 9.49 24.36 -7.37
N VAL A 180 8.46 24.90 -6.74
CA VAL A 180 7.27 25.43 -7.44
C VAL A 180 7.49 26.86 -7.96
N ARG A 181 8.58 27.53 -7.57
CA ARG A 181 8.90 28.92 -7.94
C ARG A 181 8.83 29.24 -9.44
N PRO A 182 9.26 28.36 -10.38
CA PRO A 182 9.13 28.62 -11.81
C PRO A 182 7.69 28.56 -12.35
N TRP A 183 6.73 28.04 -11.57
CA TRP A 183 5.37 27.75 -12.01
C TRP A 183 4.32 28.47 -11.13
N PRO A 184 4.01 29.74 -11.41
CA PRO A 184 3.11 30.55 -10.58
C PRO A 184 1.68 29.98 -10.50
N ASP A 185 1.19 29.35 -11.57
CA ASP A 185 -0.14 28.72 -11.58
C ASP A 185 -0.22 27.52 -10.63
N ALA A 186 0.87 26.75 -10.52
CA ALA A 186 0.97 25.62 -9.60
C ALA A 186 1.07 26.11 -8.15
N ALA A 187 1.80 27.21 -7.89
CA ALA A 187 1.84 27.84 -6.57
C ALA A 187 0.43 28.27 -6.12
N GLY A 188 -0.33 28.93 -6.99
CA GLY A 188 -1.71 29.33 -6.69
C GLY A 188 -2.66 28.14 -6.51
N ALA A 189 -2.43 27.01 -7.20
CA ALA A 189 -3.21 25.79 -6.99
C ALA A 189 -2.93 25.16 -5.61
N ILE A 190 -1.68 25.15 -5.17
CA ILE A 190 -1.28 24.67 -3.85
C ILE A 190 -1.87 25.55 -2.75
N GLU A 191 -1.79 26.88 -2.88
CA GLU A 191 -2.38 27.82 -1.92
C GLU A 191 -3.90 27.60 -1.77
N ARG A 192 -4.64 27.49 -2.88
CA ARG A 192 -6.09 27.20 -2.85
C ARG A 192 -6.42 25.84 -2.23
N ALA A 193 -5.53 24.86 -2.37
CA ALA A 193 -5.70 23.55 -1.74
C ALA A 193 -5.45 23.63 -0.24
N LEU A 194 -4.44 24.37 0.20
CA LEU A 194 -4.14 24.60 1.61
C LEU A 194 -5.27 25.39 2.31
N LEU A 195 -5.79 26.45 1.70
CA LEU A 195 -6.93 27.21 2.22
C LEU A 195 -8.18 26.34 2.40
N ARG A 196 -8.46 25.45 1.44
CA ARG A 196 -9.56 24.47 1.56
C ARG A 196 -9.37 23.50 2.72
N LEU A 197 -8.14 23.11 3.03
CA LEU A 197 -7.82 22.23 4.15
C LEU A 197 -7.93 22.94 5.51
N GLU A 198 -7.75 24.26 5.55
CA GLU A 198 -7.94 25.07 6.76
C GLU A 198 -9.41 25.34 7.09
N GLY A 199 -10.35 24.98 6.21
CA GLY A 199 -11.78 25.13 6.46
C GLY A 199 -12.26 26.59 6.37
N ARG A 200 -11.65 27.39 5.48
CA ARG A 200 -12.15 28.70 5.04
C ARG A 200 -12.60 28.66 3.58
#